data_AF-D3F9S2-F1
#
_entry.id   AF-D3F9S2-F1
#
_cell.length_a   1.000
_cell.length_b   1.000
_cell.length_c   1.000
_cell.angle_alpha   90.00
_cell.angle_beta   90.00
_cell.angle_gamma   90.00
#
_symmetry.space_group_name_H-M   'P 1'
#
loop_
_entity.id
_entity.type
_entity.pdbx_description
1 polymer ?
#
loop_
_entity_poly.entity_id
_entity_poly.type
_entity_poly.pdbx_seq_one_letter_code
_entity_poly.pdbx_strand_id
1 'polypeptide(L)'
;MAADADSPPPDPPAGPAAAMRSRAFVALLLLAAVVGIVVSLLAWGFLELTHQIQVGLFTDLPKEVGYDDGAPLWWSLPILLVAGVVVAFAIAKLPGNGGHVPANGLKMGLTEPIELPGVMLAALATIGLGVVLGPEAPLIALGGGLGVLFLRQLRRDAPSEVALVMAASGTFAAVSLLFESPLIAAVILIEASGLGGPRLPVVLLPGLLAAGIGSLVSIGMGSWTGLSTSAYALSALELPQYARPTAAALGWSILLAVAVTVGAVAIVRAGRVVARISDGRAFVVAPLAGLLIGGLAIAFASTTDKDVAQVLFDGQDSIGPMTASPAAWSLGTLALLVAFKGAAWSLSLGAFRGGPTFPALLLGAAAGMMAARLPGFDLTPAIAVGMAAAIVAVLRLPLSAVALAVLLTAGAGAGAAPLIIVGVVVAYLTALVLTEPAADDHAEGGAPGAPSAPSAASGSPSPT
;
A
#
# COMPACT_ATOMS: atom_id res chain seq x y z
N MET A 1 58.69 -39.67 -1.90
CA MET A 1 58.94 -38.71 -3.01
C MET A 1 57.93 -39.07 -4.09
N ALA A 2 56.93 -38.29 -4.46
CA ALA A 2 56.62 -36.88 -4.19
C ALA A 2 55.09 -36.71 -4.04
N ALA A 3 54.72 -35.59 -3.43
CA ALA A 3 53.36 -35.17 -3.16
C ALA A 3 52.61 -34.81 -4.45
N ASP A 4 51.34 -35.21 -4.55
CA ASP A 4 50.34 -34.56 -5.40
C ASP A 4 49.42 -33.78 -4.48
N ALA A 5 49.93 -32.64 -4.03
CA ALA A 5 49.22 -31.65 -3.24
C ALA A 5 49.38 -30.30 -3.94
N ASP A 6 48.69 -30.11 -5.07
CA ASP A 6 48.48 -28.77 -5.62
C ASP A 6 47.27 -28.69 -6.55
N SER A 7 46.09 -29.08 -6.04
CA SER A 7 44.86 -28.50 -6.58
C SER A 7 44.64 -27.18 -5.85
N PRO A 8 44.71 -26.01 -6.52
CA PRO A 8 44.38 -24.76 -5.86
C PRO A 8 42.95 -24.85 -5.31
N PRO A 9 42.68 -24.35 -4.09
CA PRO A 9 41.31 -24.30 -3.59
C PRO A 9 40.45 -23.50 -4.58
N PRO A 10 39.19 -23.90 -4.81
CA PRO A 10 38.30 -23.13 -5.67
C PRO A 10 38.27 -21.69 -5.20
N ASP A 11 38.42 -20.74 -6.14
CA ASP A 11 38.35 -19.32 -5.83
C ASP A 11 37.10 -19.03 -5.00
N PRO A 12 37.21 -18.23 -3.92
CA PRO A 12 36.05 -17.87 -3.13
C PRO A 12 35.01 -17.23 -4.06
N PRO A 13 33.71 -17.55 -3.92
CA PRO A 13 32.68 -16.99 -4.78
C PRO A 13 32.82 -15.46 -4.81
N ALA A 14 32.96 -14.91 -6.01
CA ALA A 14 33.22 -13.49 -6.21
C ALA A 14 32.27 -12.67 -5.35
N GLY A 15 32.83 -11.91 -4.39
CA GLY A 15 32.03 -11.17 -3.43
C GLY A 15 31.07 -10.20 -4.13
N PRO A 16 29.97 -9.79 -3.47
CA PRO A 16 28.97 -8.88 -4.04
C PRO A 16 29.57 -7.61 -4.67
N ALA A 17 30.66 -7.11 -4.09
CA ALA A 17 31.41 -5.95 -4.58
C ALA A 17 32.09 -6.19 -5.94
N ALA A 18 32.54 -7.41 -6.24
CA ALA A 18 33.12 -7.76 -7.54
C ALA A 18 32.03 -7.88 -8.62
N ALA A 19 30.87 -8.45 -8.27
CA ALA A 19 29.71 -8.51 -9.16
C ALA A 19 29.20 -7.11 -9.54
N MET A 20 29.17 -6.17 -8.59
CA MET A 20 28.77 -4.79 -8.82
C MET A 20 29.76 -3.97 -9.66
N ARG A 21 31.02 -4.39 -9.77
CA ARG A 21 32.03 -3.77 -10.65
C ARG A 21 31.96 -4.28 -12.10
N SER A 22 31.07 -5.23 -12.38
CA SER A 22 30.94 -5.82 -13.72
C SER A 22 30.20 -4.91 -14.70
N ARG A 23 30.49 -5.04 -15.99
CA ARG A 23 29.73 -4.40 -17.07
C ARG A 23 28.26 -4.82 -17.07
N ALA A 24 27.97 -6.03 -16.60
CA ALA A 24 26.61 -6.54 -16.49
C ALA A 24 25.79 -5.76 -15.45
N PHE A 25 26.41 -5.36 -14.33
CA PHE A 25 25.73 -4.53 -13.33
C PHE A 25 25.47 -3.10 -13.84
N VAL A 26 26.38 -2.52 -14.61
CA VAL A 26 26.14 -1.23 -15.27
C VAL A 26 24.97 -1.34 -16.27
N ALA A 27 24.92 -2.41 -17.07
CA ALA A 27 23.79 -2.64 -17.97
C ALA A 27 22.46 -2.80 -17.19
N LEU A 28 22.49 -3.44 -16.02
CA LEU A 28 21.33 -3.56 -15.14
C LEU A 28 20.86 -2.20 -14.61
N LEU A 29 21.80 -1.31 -14.22
CA LEU A 29 21.48 0.05 -13.79
C LEU A 29 20.86 0.88 -14.92
N LEU A 30 21.41 0.79 -16.14
CA LEU A 30 20.83 1.46 -17.31
C LEU A 30 19.43 0.93 -17.61
N LEU A 31 19.22 -0.38 -17.49
CA LEU A 31 17.91 -0.99 -17.67
C LEU A 31 16.91 -0.51 -16.60
N ALA A 32 17.33 -0.48 -15.34
CA ALA A 32 16.54 0.05 -14.23
C ALA A 32 16.22 1.54 -14.41
N ALA A 33 17.12 2.33 -14.97
CA ALA A 33 16.88 3.73 -15.30
C ALA A 33 15.76 3.88 -16.35
N VAL A 34 15.81 3.09 -17.44
CA VAL A 34 14.77 3.11 -18.47
C VAL A 34 13.42 2.64 -17.90
N VAL A 35 13.43 1.58 -17.10
CA VAL A 35 12.22 1.13 -16.40
C VAL A 35 11.69 2.20 -15.45
N GLY A 36 12.55 2.90 -14.73
CA GLY A 36 12.16 4.03 -13.88
C GLY A 36 11.40 5.10 -14.67
N ILE A 37 11.89 5.48 -15.86
CA ILE A 37 11.20 6.46 -16.72
C ILE A 37 9.82 5.94 -17.15
N VAL A 38 9.77 4.74 -17.73
CA VAL A 38 8.54 4.19 -18.31
C VAL A 38 7.48 3.94 -17.24
N VAL A 39 7.88 3.32 -16.14
CA VAL A 39 6.96 2.99 -15.04
C VAL A 39 6.46 4.26 -14.37
N SER A 40 7.31 5.24 -14.11
CA SER A 40 6.86 6.48 -13.46
C SER A 40 5.96 7.31 -14.35
N LEU A 41 6.17 7.34 -15.68
CA LEU A 41 5.21 7.97 -16.61
C LEU A 41 3.83 7.30 -16.57
N LEU A 42 3.80 5.97 -16.55
CA LEU A 42 2.55 5.21 -16.52
C LEU A 42 1.85 5.30 -15.15
N ALA A 43 2.62 5.27 -14.05
CA ALA A 43 2.10 5.45 -12.71
C ALA A 43 1.57 6.87 -12.48
N TRP A 44 2.30 7.89 -12.95
CA TRP A 44 1.83 9.28 -12.97
C TRP A 44 0.54 9.42 -13.78
N GLY A 45 0.51 8.86 -15.00
CA GLY A 45 -0.67 8.91 -15.86
C GLY A 45 -1.87 8.18 -15.24
N PHE A 46 -1.64 7.08 -14.52
CA PHE A 46 -2.69 6.38 -13.78
C PHE A 46 -3.26 7.24 -12.64
N LEU A 47 -2.38 7.84 -11.82
CA LEU A 47 -2.80 8.71 -10.71
C LEU A 47 -3.54 9.95 -11.21
N GLU A 48 -3.00 10.62 -12.23
CA GLU A 48 -3.64 11.77 -12.86
C GLU A 48 -5.00 11.38 -13.45
N LEU A 49 -5.09 10.26 -14.17
CA LEU A 49 -6.36 9.78 -14.71
C LEU A 49 -7.37 9.51 -13.60
N THR A 50 -6.97 8.88 -12.49
CA THR A 50 -7.88 8.67 -11.36
C THR A 50 -8.38 9.99 -10.79
N HIS A 51 -7.50 10.98 -10.62
CA HIS A 51 -7.87 12.31 -10.13
C HIS A 51 -8.84 13.01 -11.09
N GLN A 52 -8.55 13.01 -12.39
CA GLN A 52 -9.41 13.63 -13.40
C GLN A 52 -10.79 12.95 -13.50
N ILE A 53 -10.87 11.63 -13.31
CA ILE A 53 -12.17 10.93 -13.21
C ILE A 53 -12.94 11.43 -11.98
N GLN A 54 -12.28 11.60 -10.83
CA GLN A 54 -12.93 12.09 -9.61
C GLN A 54 -13.44 13.53 -9.80
N VAL A 55 -12.61 14.43 -10.32
CA VAL A 55 -13.02 15.81 -10.62
C VAL A 55 -14.16 15.84 -11.64
N GLY A 56 -14.00 15.12 -12.75
CA GLY A 56 -15.01 15.06 -13.80
C GLY A 56 -16.36 14.52 -13.31
N LEU A 57 -16.37 13.46 -12.50
CA LEU A 57 -17.62 12.83 -12.04
C LEU A 57 -18.25 13.52 -10.84
N PHE A 58 -17.47 14.04 -9.90
CA PHE A 58 -17.98 14.59 -8.64
C PHE A 58 -18.04 16.11 -8.61
N THR A 59 -17.36 16.80 -9.54
CA THR A 59 -17.33 18.26 -9.62
C THR A 59 -17.94 18.79 -10.90
N ASP A 60 -17.50 18.31 -12.06
CA ASP A 60 -17.86 18.91 -13.35
C ASP A 60 -19.21 18.40 -13.88
N LEU A 61 -19.39 17.08 -13.91
CA LEU A 61 -20.61 16.44 -14.39
C LEU A 61 -21.88 16.90 -13.63
N PRO A 62 -21.90 17.03 -12.28
CA PRO A 62 -23.04 17.58 -11.58
C PRO A 62 -23.43 18.98 -12.08
N LYS A 63 -22.45 19.85 -12.32
CA LYS A 63 -22.69 21.21 -12.83
C LYS A 63 -23.25 21.18 -14.25
N GLU A 64 -22.70 20.32 -15.11
CA GLU A 64 -23.18 20.16 -16.49
C GLU A 64 -24.62 19.67 -16.59
N VAL A 65 -25.07 18.84 -15.65
CA VAL A 65 -26.45 18.33 -15.62
C VAL A 65 -27.43 19.26 -14.88
N GLY A 66 -26.97 20.43 -14.43
CA GLY A 66 -27.81 21.47 -13.82
C GLY A 66 -27.81 21.52 -12.29
N TYR A 67 -26.82 20.91 -11.62
CA TYR A 67 -26.57 21.12 -10.19
C TYR A 67 -25.45 22.14 -9.98
N ASP A 68 -25.78 23.43 -10.14
CA ASP A 68 -24.82 24.54 -10.07
C ASP A 68 -24.15 24.68 -8.68
N ASP A 69 -24.86 24.30 -7.61
CA ASP A 69 -24.38 24.36 -6.22
C ASP A 69 -23.56 23.13 -5.81
N GLY A 70 -23.28 22.21 -6.74
CA GLY A 70 -22.49 20.99 -6.51
C GLY A 70 -23.30 19.70 -6.51
N ALA A 71 -22.60 18.56 -6.35
CA ALA A 71 -23.21 17.24 -6.43
C ALA A 71 -24.31 17.04 -5.36
N PRO A 72 -25.51 16.57 -5.74
CA PRO A 72 -26.54 16.23 -4.74
C PRO A 72 -26.07 15.05 -3.87
N LEU A 73 -26.56 14.95 -2.64
CA LEU A 73 -26.10 13.92 -1.68
C LEU A 73 -26.15 12.49 -2.24
N TRP A 74 -27.19 12.15 -3.01
CA TRP A 74 -27.37 10.83 -3.59
C TRP A 74 -26.44 10.51 -4.77
N TRP A 75 -25.70 11.50 -5.30
CA TRP A 75 -24.90 11.41 -6.53
C TRP A 75 -23.85 10.28 -6.49
N SER A 76 -23.31 10.01 -5.31
CA SER A 76 -22.33 8.93 -5.10
C SER A 76 -22.92 7.52 -5.32
N LEU A 77 -24.23 7.31 -5.14
CA LEU A 77 -24.86 5.99 -5.23
C LEU A 77 -24.74 5.35 -6.63
N PRO A 78 -25.18 5.98 -7.74
CA PRO A 78 -25.05 5.40 -9.07
C PRO A 78 -23.58 5.21 -9.46
N ILE A 79 -22.69 6.12 -9.07
CA ILE A 79 -21.25 6.04 -9.37
C ILE A 79 -20.63 4.81 -8.69
N LEU A 80 -20.89 4.63 -7.39
CA LEU A 80 -20.36 3.49 -6.62
C LEU A 80 -20.99 2.16 -7.01
N LEU A 81 -22.24 2.17 -7.48
CA LEU A 81 -22.87 0.99 -8.09
C LEU A 81 -22.09 0.54 -9.34
N VAL A 82 -21.79 1.49 -10.24
CA VAL A 82 -20.98 1.22 -11.44
C VAL A 82 -19.60 0.74 -11.06
N ALA A 83 -18.97 1.33 -10.04
CA ALA A 83 -17.69 0.87 -9.51
C ALA A 83 -17.74 -0.61 -9.11
N GLY A 84 -18.77 -1.00 -8.36
CA GLY A 84 -18.95 -2.39 -7.95
C GLY A 84 -19.12 -3.34 -9.14
N VAL A 85 -19.84 -2.94 -10.19
CA VAL A 85 -20.03 -3.77 -11.39
C VAL A 85 -18.73 -3.94 -12.18
N VAL A 86 -17.99 -2.85 -12.40
CA VAL A 86 -16.71 -2.89 -13.15
C VAL A 86 -15.67 -3.70 -12.40
N VAL A 87 -15.60 -3.54 -11.07
CA VAL A 87 -14.67 -4.31 -10.23
C VAL A 87 -15.07 -5.78 -10.19
N ALA A 88 -16.37 -6.10 -10.09
CA ALA A 88 -16.84 -7.48 -10.19
C ALA A 88 -16.47 -8.13 -11.53
N PHE A 89 -16.57 -7.38 -12.64
CA PHE A 89 -16.13 -7.83 -13.95
C PHE A 89 -14.62 -8.11 -13.97
N ALA A 90 -13.80 -7.19 -13.47
CA ALA A 90 -12.35 -7.38 -13.40
C ALA A 90 -11.95 -8.60 -12.55
N ILE A 91 -12.63 -8.80 -11.41
CA ILE A 91 -12.40 -9.96 -10.53
C ILE A 91 -12.80 -11.27 -11.21
N ALA A 92 -13.96 -11.31 -11.88
CA ALA A 92 -14.54 -12.56 -12.37
C ALA A 92 -14.08 -12.97 -13.78
N LYS A 93 -13.59 -12.01 -14.59
CA LYS A 93 -13.37 -12.22 -16.03
C LYS A 93 -11.95 -11.92 -16.51
N LEU A 94 -11.16 -11.16 -15.75
CA LEU A 94 -9.78 -10.83 -16.14
C LEU A 94 -8.76 -11.64 -15.34
N PRO A 95 -7.59 -11.95 -15.92
CA PRO A 95 -6.49 -12.61 -15.20
C PRO A 95 -6.07 -11.82 -13.95
N GLY A 96 -5.64 -12.54 -12.92
CA GLY A 96 -5.16 -11.93 -11.67
C GLY A 96 -6.26 -11.48 -10.71
N ASN A 97 -7.54 -11.80 -10.96
CA ASN A 97 -8.67 -11.52 -10.05
C ASN A 97 -8.79 -10.04 -9.62
N GLY A 98 -8.39 -9.12 -10.49
CA GLY A 98 -8.34 -7.67 -10.20
C GLY A 98 -7.25 -7.26 -9.19
N GLY A 99 -6.37 -8.17 -8.80
CA GLY A 99 -5.30 -7.97 -7.81
C GLY A 99 -5.63 -8.59 -6.45
N HIS A 100 -4.71 -8.36 -5.51
CA HIS A 100 -4.81 -8.92 -4.16
C HIS A 100 -5.99 -8.35 -3.39
N VAL A 101 -6.56 -9.18 -2.50
CA VAL A 101 -7.61 -8.75 -1.57
C VAL A 101 -6.99 -7.85 -0.49
N PRO A 102 -7.40 -6.57 -0.36
CA PRO A 102 -6.76 -5.62 0.54
C PRO A 102 -6.86 -5.99 2.03
N ALA A 103 -7.92 -6.70 2.44
CA ALA A 103 -8.11 -7.16 3.82
C ALA A 103 -7.03 -8.15 4.33
N ASN A 104 -6.22 -8.68 3.43
CA ASN A 104 -5.10 -9.58 3.74
C ASN A 104 -3.76 -8.84 3.93
N GLY A 105 -3.77 -7.50 3.92
CA GLY A 105 -2.57 -6.66 4.03
C GLY A 105 -1.87 -6.42 2.69
N LEU A 106 -0.74 -5.70 2.73
CA LEU A 106 0.13 -5.53 1.56
C LEU A 106 0.94 -6.80 1.34
N LYS A 107 0.76 -7.43 0.17
CA LYS A 107 1.56 -8.58 -0.27
C LYS A 107 2.46 -8.18 -1.44
N MET A 108 3.76 -8.37 -1.26
CA MET A 108 4.76 -8.21 -2.32
C MET A 108 4.83 -9.50 -3.14
N GLY A 109 3.80 -9.74 -3.95
CA GLY A 109 3.78 -10.80 -4.93
C GLY A 109 4.28 -10.31 -6.28
N LEU A 110 4.96 -11.17 -7.04
CA LEU A 110 5.19 -10.91 -8.46
C LEU A 110 3.83 -10.87 -9.16
N THR A 111 3.45 -9.71 -9.69
CA THR A 111 2.30 -9.57 -10.57
C THR A 111 2.75 -9.94 -11.98
N GLU A 112 2.13 -10.95 -12.57
CA GLU A 112 2.47 -11.36 -13.92
C GLU A 112 1.94 -10.30 -14.91
N PRO A 113 2.66 -9.97 -16.01
CA PRO A 113 2.23 -8.92 -16.92
C PRO A 113 0.83 -9.10 -17.51
N ILE A 114 0.35 -10.34 -17.63
CA ILE A 114 -0.99 -10.68 -18.11
C ILE A 114 -2.10 -10.25 -17.13
N GLU A 115 -1.78 -10.08 -15.86
CA GLU A 115 -2.71 -9.71 -14.79
C GLU A 115 -2.92 -8.19 -14.72
N LEU A 116 -1.94 -7.41 -15.21
CA LEU A 116 -1.94 -5.95 -15.11
C LEU A 116 -3.23 -5.29 -15.63
N PRO A 117 -3.80 -5.65 -16.80
CA PRO A 117 -5.03 -5.02 -17.26
C PRO A 117 -6.20 -5.23 -16.29
N GLY A 118 -6.30 -6.41 -15.67
CA GLY A 118 -7.31 -6.71 -14.66
C GLY A 118 -7.11 -5.89 -13.39
N VAL A 119 -5.88 -5.81 -12.90
CA VAL A 119 -5.54 -5.00 -11.71
C VAL A 119 -5.80 -3.52 -11.96
N MET A 120 -5.37 -2.98 -13.10
CA MET A 120 -5.55 -1.56 -13.42
C MET A 120 -7.02 -1.18 -13.63
N LEU A 121 -7.82 -2.04 -14.28
CA LEU A 121 -9.26 -1.78 -14.43
C LEU A 121 -9.97 -1.78 -13.08
N ALA A 122 -9.67 -2.75 -12.21
CA ALA A 122 -10.26 -2.82 -10.88
C ALA A 122 -9.85 -1.61 -10.02
N ALA A 123 -8.57 -1.22 -10.08
CA ALA A 123 -8.04 -0.08 -9.34
C ALA A 123 -8.62 1.24 -9.83
N LEU A 124 -8.70 1.46 -11.14
CA LEU A 124 -9.27 2.67 -11.75
C LEU A 124 -10.74 2.83 -11.36
N ALA A 125 -11.52 1.76 -11.42
CA ALA A 125 -12.92 1.77 -11.01
C ALA A 125 -13.08 1.95 -9.49
N THR A 126 -12.20 1.36 -8.68
CA THR A 126 -12.26 1.52 -7.22
C THR A 126 -11.91 2.96 -6.83
N ILE A 127 -10.73 3.44 -7.22
CA ILE A 127 -10.16 4.70 -6.76
C ILE A 127 -10.84 5.88 -7.47
N GLY A 128 -10.97 5.82 -8.80
CA GLY A 128 -11.53 6.90 -9.60
C GLY A 128 -13.01 7.16 -9.32
N LEU A 129 -13.77 6.14 -8.91
CA LEU A 129 -15.21 6.26 -8.63
C LEU A 129 -15.52 6.45 -7.13
N GLY A 130 -14.50 6.69 -6.30
CA GLY A 130 -14.67 7.15 -4.91
C GLY A 130 -14.85 6.06 -3.85
N VAL A 131 -14.48 4.80 -4.13
CA VAL A 131 -14.41 3.75 -3.12
C VAL A 131 -13.25 4.02 -2.16
N VAL A 132 -13.37 3.57 -0.91
CA VAL A 132 -12.45 3.89 0.19
C VAL A 132 -11.20 3.01 0.15
N LEU A 133 -10.40 3.12 -0.91
CA LEU A 133 -9.11 2.42 -1.08
C LEU A 133 -8.13 3.31 -1.87
N GLY A 134 -6.85 3.17 -1.56
CA GLY A 134 -5.78 3.96 -2.17
C GLY A 134 -5.07 3.28 -3.35
N PRO A 135 -4.17 3.99 -4.03
CA PRO A 135 -3.40 3.50 -5.17
C PRO A 135 -2.16 2.64 -4.86
N GLU A 136 -1.76 2.49 -3.58
CA GLU A 136 -0.53 1.78 -3.17
C GLU A 136 -0.37 0.38 -3.79
N ALA A 137 -1.31 -0.53 -3.54
CA ALA A 137 -1.22 -1.90 -4.05
C ALA A 137 -1.29 -1.99 -5.59
N PRO A 138 -2.18 -1.25 -6.28
CA PRO A 138 -2.17 -1.14 -7.74
C PRO A 138 -0.84 -0.63 -8.29
N LEU A 139 -0.22 0.40 -7.70
CA LEU A 139 1.06 0.91 -8.19
C LEU A 139 2.23 -0.05 -7.93
N ILE A 140 2.22 -0.78 -6.81
CA ILE A 140 3.17 -1.88 -6.58
C ILE A 140 3.05 -2.91 -7.70
N ALA A 141 1.82 -3.33 -8.03
CA ALA A 141 1.54 -4.30 -9.07
C ALA A 141 1.94 -3.78 -10.46
N LEU A 142 1.58 -2.53 -10.79
CA LEU A 142 1.94 -1.85 -12.03
C LEU A 142 3.45 -1.80 -12.20
N GLY A 143 4.17 -1.30 -11.19
CA GLY A 143 5.63 -1.20 -11.24
C GLY A 143 6.31 -2.56 -11.36
N GLY A 144 5.91 -3.52 -10.52
CA GLY A 144 6.46 -4.87 -10.53
C GLY A 144 6.23 -5.59 -11.86
N GLY A 145 4.98 -5.61 -12.32
CA GLY A 145 4.59 -6.26 -13.57
C GLY A 145 5.22 -5.62 -14.80
N LEU A 146 5.30 -4.28 -14.87
CA LEU A 146 5.95 -3.59 -15.97
C LEU A 146 7.47 -3.80 -15.96
N GLY A 147 8.10 -3.86 -14.80
CA GLY A 147 9.52 -4.19 -14.66
C GLY A 147 9.83 -5.56 -15.26
N VAL A 148 9.00 -6.57 -14.95
CA VAL A 148 9.10 -7.92 -15.54
C VAL A 148 8.81 -7.89 -17.04
N LEU A 149 7.75 -7.20 -17.46
CA LEU A 149 7.34 -7.11 -18.87
C LEU A 149 8.47 -6.50 -19.72
N PHE A 150 9.06 -5.42 -19.25
CA PHE A 150 10.15 -4.73 -19.96
C PHE A 150 11.36 -5.65 -20.13
N LEU A 151 11.73 -6.36 -19.06
CA LEU A 151 12.83 -7.33 -19.12
C LEU A 151 12.52 -8.47 -20.12
N ARG A 152 11.32 -9.06 -20.06
CA ARG A 152 10.95 -10.18 -20.95
C ARG A 152 10.86 -9.76 -22.42
N GLN A 153 10.52 -8.51 -22.71
CA GLN A 153 10.55 -7.98 -24.08
C GLN A 153 11.98 -7.84 -24.62
N LEU A 154 12.95 -7.50 -23.76
CA LEU A 154 14.35 -7.36 -24.17
C LEU A 154 15.09 -8.70 -24.19
N ARG A 155 14.83 -9.57 -23.21
CA ARG A 155 15.43 -10.91 -23.05
C ARG A 155 14.42 -11.87 -22.43
N ARG A 156 13.84 -12.74 -23.27
CA ARG A 156 12.86 -13.75 -22.84
C ARG A 156 13.42 -14.74 -21.83
N ASP A 157 14.68 -15.16 -22.00
CA ASP A 157 15.33 -16.17 -21.15
C ASP A 157 16.19 -15.53 -20.03
N ALA A 158 15.81 -14.34 -19.56
CA ALA A 158 16.52 -13.69 -18.47
C ALA A 158 16.41 -14.50 -17.16
N PRO A 159 17.48 -14.59 -16.35
CA PRO A 159 17.42 -15.26 -15.05
C PRO A 159 16.35 -14.64 -14.14
N SER A 160 15.70 -15.48 -13.33
CA SER A 160 14.64 -15.05 -12.40
C SER A 160 15.10 -13.98 -11.41
N GLU A 161 16.37 -14.02 -10.97
CA GLU A 161 16.95 -13.00 -10.10
C GLU A 161 16.98 -11.62 -10.76
N VAL A 162 17.25 -11.54 -12.07
CA VAL A 162 17.24 -10.27 -12.81
C VAL A 162 15.80 -9.76 -12.96
N ALA A 163 14.84 -10.67 -13.17
CA ALA A 163 13.42 -10.31 -13.22
C ALA A 163 12.92 -9.74 -11.88
N LEU A 164 13.36 -10.31 -10.76
CA LEU A 164 13.05 -9.81 -9.42
C LEU A 164 13.65 -8.42 -9.19
N VAL A 165 14.90 -8.19 -9.59
CA VAL A 165 15.52 -6.85 -9.49
C VAL A 165 14.76 -5.84 -10.35
N MET A 166 14.38 -6.19 -11.58
CA MET A 166 13.64 -5.29 -12.46
C MET A 166 12.21 -5.02 -11.96
N ALA A 167 11.54 -6.03 -11.42
CA ALA A 167 10.24 -5.87 -10.76
C ALA A 167 10.36 -4.91 -9.58
N ALA A 168 11.34 -5.13 -8.70
CA ALA A 168 11.61 -4.25 -7.57
C ALA A 168 11.90 -2.82 -8.04
N SER A 169 12.75 -2.62 -9.05
CA SER A 169 13.03 -1.31 -9.64
C SER A 169 11.78 -0.59 -10.15
N GLY A 170 10.87 -1.31 -10.81
CA GLY A 170 9.60 -0.74 -11.24
C GLY A 170 8.71 -0.37 -10.05
N THR A 171 8.57 -1.24 -9.05
CA THR A 171 7.81 -0.93 -7.82
C THR A 171 8.38 0.28 -7.09
N PHE A 172 9.72 0.38 -6.94
CA PHE A 172 10.42 1.54 -6.41
C PHE A 172 10.03 2.83 -7.15
N ALA A 173 10.01 2.80 -8.48
CA ALA A 173 9.68 3.93 -9.34
C ALA A 173 8.20 4.35 -9.27
N ALA A 174 7.28 3.40 -9.06
CA ALA A 174 5.85 3.67 -8.95
C ALA A 174 5.47 4.19 -7.55
N VAL A 175 5.96 3.56 -6.48
CA VAL A 175 5.62 3.90 -5.09
C VAL A 175 6.26 5.22 -4.66
N SER A 176 7.42 5.60 -5.22
CA SER A 176 8.06 6.88 -4.88
C SER A 176 7.19 8.10 -5.21
N LEU A 177 6.26 7.97 -6.16
CA LEU A 177 5.30 9.01 -6.54
C LEU A 177 4.26 9.28 -5.44
N LEU A 178 3.86 8.24 -4.69
CA LEU A 178 2.78 8.36 -3.70
C LEU A 178 3.18 9.18 -2.47
N PHE A 179 4.46 9.11 -2.11
CA PHE A 179 4.98 9.74 -0.89
C PHE A 179 5.93 10.90 -1.19
N GLU A 180 6.05 11.31 -2.47
CA GLU A 180 7.03 12.30 -2.95
C GLU A 180 8.46 12.04 -2.44
N SER A 181 8.77 10.77 -2.15
CA SER A 181 9.97 10.39 -1.42
C SER A 181 10.46 9.02 -1.86
N PRO A 182 11.54 8.98 -2.67
CA PRO A 182 12.24 7.74 -3.00
C PRO A 182 12.70 6.96 -1.76
N LEU A 183 12.94 7.64 -0.64
CA LEU A 183 13.36 7.02 0.61
C LEU A 183 12.24 6.22 1.27
N ILE A 184 11.00 6.73 1.28
CA ILE A 184 9.86 6.00 1.83
C ILE A 184 9.57 4.74 1.00
N ALA A 185 9.57 4.88 -0.33
CA ALA A 185 9.43 3.73 -1.23
C ALA A 185 10.51 2.67 -0.97
N ALA A 186 11.74 3.10 -0.68
CA ALA A 186 12.83 2.19 -0.31
C ALA A 186 12.58 1.45 0.99
N VAL A 187 12.19 2.17 2.03
CA VAL A 187 11.93 1.56 3.34
C VAL A 187 10.78 0.57 3.25
N ILE A 188 9.67 0.96 2.59
CA ILE A 188 8.52 0.08 2.36
C ILE A 188 8.96 -1.18 1.61
N LEU A 189 9.69 -1.03 0.51
CA LEU A 189 10.06 -2.20 -0.28
C LEU A 189 11.04 -3.10 0.46
N ILE A 190 12.08 -2.55 1.11
CA ILE A 190 13.06 -3.33 1.88
C ILE A 190 12.34 -4.14 2.97
N GLU A 191 11.45 -3.51 3.71
CA GLU A 191 10.75 -4.14 4.82
C GLU A 191 9.69 -5.15 4.34
N ALA A 192 8.87 -4.77 3.35
CA ALA A 192 7.77 -5.61 2.85
C ALA A 192 8.24 -6.84 2.09
N SER A 193 9.44 -6.78 1.48
CA SER A 193 10.05 -7.92 0.79
C SER A 193 11.09 -8.66 1.62
N GLY A 194 11.34 -8.23 2.87
CA GLY A 194 12.33 -8.86 3.76
C GLY A 194 13.75 -8.84 3.19
N LEU A 195 14.11 -7.82 2.40
CA LEU A 195 15.42 -7.71 1.77
C LEU A 195 16.51 -7.49 2.82
N GLY A 196 17.52 -8.34 2.80
CA GLY A 196 18.65 -8.26 3.72
C GLY A 196 19.93 -8.90 3.20
N GLY A 197 21.02 -8.68 3.93
CA GLY A 197 22.31 -9.32 3.66
C GLY A 197 22.94 -8.94 2.30
N PRO A 198 23.69 -9.87 1.67
CA PRO A 198 24.43 -9.59 0.43
C PRO A 198 23.58 -9.19 -0.77
N ARG A 199 22.28 -9.54 -0.78
CA ARG A 199 21.35 -9.22 -1.88
C ARG A 199 20.82 -7.79 -1.80
N LEU A 200 20.84 -7.16 -0.62
CA LEU A 200 20.28 -5.83 -0.43
C LEU A 200 20.90 -4.79 -1.38
N PRO A 201 22.24 -4.62 -1.50
CA PRO A 201 22.80 -3.63 -2.44
C PRO A 201 22.47 -3.90 -3.91
N VAL A 202 22.29 -5.17 -4.28
CA VAL A 202 22.01 -5.59 -5.66
C VAL A 202 20.60 -5.18 -6.12
N VAL A 203 19.64 -5.17 -5.20
CA VAL A 203 18.25 -4.73 -5.47
C VAL A 203 18.09 -3.24 -5.17
N LEU A 204 18.67 -2.77 -4.07
CA LEU A 204 18.48 -1.41 -3.57
C LEU A 204 19.07 -0.36 -4.50
N LEU A 205 20.25 -0.59 -5.10
CA LEU A 205 20.87 0.43 -5.96
C LEU A 205 20.09 0.64 -7.28
N PRO A 206 19.75 -0.40 -8.06
CA PRO A 206 18.87 -0.24 -9.21
C PRO A 206 17.49 0.31 -8.82
N GLY A 207 16.97 -0.09 -7.67
CA GLY A 207 15.70 0.40 -7.12
C GLY A 207 15.71 1.89 -6.83
N LEU A 208 16.66 2.37 -6.04
CA LEU A 208 16.83 3.78 -5.71
C LEU A 208 17.10 4.63 -6.95
N LEU A 209 17.88 4.12 -7.91
CA LEU A 209 18.11 4.80 -9.17
C LEU A 209 16.77 4.99 -9.93
N ALA A 210 15.97 3.93 -10.04
CA ALA A 210 14.67 3.98 -10.69
C ALA A 210 13.69 4.91 -9.96
N ALA A 211 13.64 4.85 -8.62
CA ALA A 211 12.83 5.73 -7.78
C ALA A 211 13.23 7.21 -7.89
N GLY A 212 14.53 7.50 -7.91
CA GLY A 212 15.07 8.85 -8.08
C GLY A 212 14.76 9.42 -9.46
N ILE A 213 14.96 8.63 -10.51
CA ILE A 213 14.56 9.01 -11.88
C ILE A 213 13.05 9.21 -11.96
N GLY A 214 12.27 8.34 -11.34
CA GLY A 214 10.82 8.46 -11.29
C GLY A 214 10.34 9.75 -10.64
N SER A 215 10.97 10.14 -9.52
CA SER A 215 10.73 11.42 -8.87
C SER A 215 11.07 12.60 -9.79
N LEU A 216 12.20 12.55 -10.52
CA LEU A 216 12.54 13.58 -11.51
C LEU A 216 11.53 13.66 -12.66
N VAL A 217 11.01 12.51 -13.13
CA VAL A 217 9.96 12.48 -14.15
C VAL A 217 8.69 13.15 -13.62
N SER A 218 8.27 12.85 -12.40
CA SER A 218 7.09 13.47 -11.80
C SER A 218 7.22 14.99 -11.65
N ILE A 219 8.38 15.45 -11.14
CA ILE A 219 8.70 16.87 -10.99
C ILE A 219 8.70 17.55 -12.37
N GLY A 220 9.34 16.92 -13.36
CA GLY A 220 9.38 17.41 -14.73
C GLY A 220 7.99 17.51 -15.36
N MET A 221 7.16 16.47 -15.22
CA MET A 221 5.78 16.47 -15.73
C MET A 221 4.93 17.57 -15.10
N GLY A 222 5.03 17.80 -13.79
CA GLY A 222 4.35 18.92 -13.14
C GLY A 222 4.79 20.27 -13.71
N SER A 223 6.10 20.44 -13.95
CA SER A 223 6.63 21.68 -14.54
C SER A 223 6.20 21.92 -15.99
N TRP A 224 6.00 20.86 -16.78
CA TRP A 224 5.65 20.96 -18.21
C TRP A 224 4.14 21.04 -18.46
N THR A 225 3.35 20.34 -17.66
CA THR A 225 1.89 20.28 -17.82
C THR A 225 1.16 21.31 -16.97
N GLY A 226 1.79 21.82 -15.91
CA GLY A 226 1.15 22.67 -14.91
C GLY A 226 0.27 21.92 -13.90
N LEU A 227 0.21 20.58 -13.97
CA LEU A 227 -0.55 19.73 -13.06
C LEU A 227 0.23 19.51 -11.75
N SER A 228 -0.45 19.60 -10.62
CA SER A 228 0.17 19.44 -9.30
C SER A 228 0.13 17.98 -8.84
N THR A 229 1.23 17.49 -8.28
CA THR A 229 1.30 16.18 -7.61
C THR A 229 0.58 16.18 -6.25
N SER A 230 0.30 17.36 -5.69
CA SER A 230 -0.40 17.51 -4.40
C SER A 230 -1.79 16.88 -4.38
N ALA A 231 -2.38 16.61 -5.55
CA ALA A 231 -3.69 15.99 -5.70
C ALA A 231 -3.69 14.47 -5.46
N TYR A 232 -2.52 13.83 -5.45
CA TYR A 232 -2.39 12.36 -5.33
C TYR A 232 -1.11 11.90 -4.62
N ALA A 233 -0.32 12.83 -4.07
CA ALA A 233 0.77 12.53 -3.17
C ALA A 233 0.64 13.25 -1.82
N LEU A 234 1.17 12.63 -0.76
CA LEU A 234 1.13 13.15 0.60
C LEU A 234 2.43 13.87 0.97
N SER A 235 2.36 15.19 1.14
CA SER A 235 3.47 16.02 1.62
C SER A 235 3.44 16.19 3.15
N ALA A 236 4.47 16.86 3.71
CA ALA A 236 4.54 17.13 5.14
C ALA A 236 3.34 17.98 5.62
N LEU A 237 2.75 17.59 6.75
CA LEU A 237 1.58 18.23 7.34
C LEU A 237 1.95 19.54 8.05
N GLU A 238 1.07 20.52 7.93
CA GLU A 238 1.14 21.76 8.71
C GLU A 238 0.66 21.50 10.14
N LEU A 239 1.61 21.33 11.05
CA LEU A 239 1.35 21.01 12.46
C LEU A 239 2.10 21.97 13.39
N PRO A 240 1.59 22.24 14.60
CA PRO A 240 2.29 23.03 15.60
C PRO A 240 3.68 22.48 15.92
N GLN A 241 4.65 23.37 16.17
CA GLN A 241 6.00 22.95 16.54
C GLN A 241 5.99 22.14 17.84
N TYR A 242 6.68 21.01 17.84
CA TYR A 242 6.81 20.09 18.96
C TYR A 242 8.28 19.69 19.16
N ALA A 243 8.96 20.42 20.05
CA ALA A 243 10.41 20.29 20.22
C ALA A 243 10.82 19.18 21.21
N ARG A 244 10.01 18.90 22.24
CA ARG A 244 10.41 17.99 23.33
C ARG A 244 9.26 17.10 23.79
N PRO A 245 9.47 15.76 23.84
CA PRO A 245 8.47 14.85 24.39
C PRO A 245 8.28 15.04 25.90
N THR A 246 7.06 14.85 26.38
CA THR A 246 6.72 14.86 27.82
C THR A 246 6.31 13.46 28.30
N ALA A 247 6.40 13.21 29.61
CA ALA A 247 5.95 11.94 30.18
C ALA A 247 4.44 11.70 29.97
N ALA A 248 3.63 12.77 30.02
CA ALA A 248 2.21 12.70 29.72
C ALA A 248 1.97 12.30 28.25
N ALA A 249 2.65 12.95 27.31
CA ALA A 249 2.55 12.62 25.90
C ALA A 249 3.00 11.17 25.63
N LEU A 250 4.03 10.67 26.32
CA LEU A 250 4.45 9.27 26.24
C LEU A 250 3.37 8.31 26.72
N GLY A 251 2.80 8.54 27.91
CA GLY A 251 1.72 7.70 28.46
C GLY A 251 0.50 7.65 27.53
N TRP A 252 0.08 8.81 27.02
CA TRP A 252 -1.03 8.89 26.08
C TRP A 252 -0.71 8.27 24.71
N SER A 253 0.53 8.35 24.25
CA SER A 253 0.96 7.73 22.98
C SER A 253 0.81 6.20 23.04
N ILE A 254 1.14 5.58 24.18
CA ILE A 254 0.98 4.13 24.39
C ILE A 254 -0.51 3.76 24.33
N LEU A 255 -1.36 4.48 25.06
CA LEU A 255 -2.80 4.21 25.10
C LEU A 255 -3.46 4.44 23.75
N LEU A 256 -3.09 5.52 23.06
CA LEU A 256 -3.57 5.83 21.71
C LEU A 256 -3.17 4.73 20.72
N ALA A 257 -1.91 4.30 20.74
CA ALA A 257 -1.42 3.25 19.86
C ALA A 257 -2.24 1.96 20.01
N VAL A 258 -2.49 1.51 21.25
CA VAL A 258 -3.35 0.35 21.51
C VAL A 258 -4.76 0.56 20.97
N ALA A 259 -5.39 1.69 21.28
CA ALA A 259 -6.77 1.99 20.87
C ALA A 259 -6.93 2.03 19.35
N VAL A 260 -6.01 2.72 18.65
CA VAL A 260 -6.00 2.81 17.19
C VAL A 260 -5.78 1.43 16.56
N THR A 261 -4.84 0.65 17.07
CA THR A 261 -4.61 -0.71 16.56
C THR A 261 -5.83 -1.62 16.75
N VAL A 262 -6.49 -1.58 17.92
CA VAL A 262 -7.73 -2.34 18.16
C VAL A 262 -8.80 -1.97 17.13
N GLY A 263 -9.00 -0.67 16.89
CA GLY A 263 -9.95 -0.18 15.89
C GLY A 263 -9.61 -0.62 14.47
N ALA A 264 -8.35 -0.45 14.05
CA ALA A 264 -7.88 -0.86 12.73
C ALA A 264 -8.01 -2.37 12.50
N VAL A 265 -7.64 -3.19 13.49
CA VAL A 265 -7.79 -4.65 13.43
C VAL A 265 -9.26 -5.06 13.35
N ALA A 266 -10.15 -4.40 14.09
CA ALA A 266 -11.59 -4.66 14.01
C ALA A 266 -12.16 -4.36 12.61
N ILE A 267 -11.76 -3.23 12.01
CA ILE A 267 -12.15 -2.85 10.65
C ILE A 267 -11.64 -3.87 9.62
N VAL A 268 -10.37 -4.26 9.72
CA VAL A 268 -9.77 -5.26 8.81
C VAL A 268 -10.43 -6.63 8.97
N ARG A 269 -10.75 -7.06 10.21
CA ARG A 269 -11.49 -8.31 10.46
C ARG A 269 -12.88 -8.27 9.82
N ALA A 270 -13.61 -7.15 9.94
CA ALA A 270 -14.88 -6.98 9.24
C ALA A 270 -14.69 -7.04 7.71
N GLY A 271 -13.64 -6.43 7.18
CA GLY A 271 -13.30 -6.54 5.76
C GLY A 271 -12.98 -7.97 5.30
N ARG A 272 -12.32 -8.79 6.12
CA ARG A 272 -12.11 -10.22 5.82
C ARG A 272 -13.42 -11.02 5.82
N VAL A 273 -14.39 -10.66 6.67
CA VAL A 273 -15.73 -11.26 6.62
C VAL A 273 -16.40 -10.92 5.30
N VAL A 274 -16.36 -9.65 4.88
CA VAL A 274 -16.88 -9.21 3.58
C VAL A 274 -16.18 -9.93 2.43
N ALA A 275 -14.85 -10.10 2.49
CA ALA A 275 -14.08 -10.83 1.49
C ALA A 275 -14.55 -12.28 1.33
N ARG A 276 -14.78 -12.99 2.44
CA ARG A 276 -15.31 -14.36 2.43
C ARG A 276 -16.71 -14.45 1.82
N ILE A 277 -17.55 -13.43 2.04
CA ILE A 277 -18.89 -13.37 1.45
C ILE A 277 -18.83 -13.04 -0.05
N SER A 278 -17.84 -12.23 -0.46
CA SER A 278 -17.61 -11.82 -1.85
C SER A 278 -17.07 -12.97 -2.72
N ASP A 279 -16.46 -13.97 -2.11
CA ASP A 279 -15.90 -15.12 -2.83
C ASP A 279 -16.96 -15.86 -3.66
N GLY A 280 -16.72 -15.98 -4.96
CA GLY A 280 -17.69 -16.50 -5.94
C GLY A 280 -18.93 -15.63 -6.18
N ARG A 281 -19.06 -14.46 -5.56
CA ARG A 281 -20.28 -13.61 -5.59
C ARG A 281 -20.00 -12.13 -5.89
N ALA A 282 -18.86 -11.84 -6.53
CA ALA A 282 -18.41 -10.47 -6.79
C ALA A 282 -19.48 -9.58 -7.46
N PHE A 283 -20.23 -10.10 -8.46
CA PHE A 283 -21.29 -9.36 -9.16
C PHE A 283 -22.49 -8.96 -8.31
N VAL A 284 -22.65 -9.55 -7.12
CA VAL A 284 -23.70 -9.17 -6.17
C VAL A 284 -23.09 -8.34 -5.05
N VAL A 285 -21.99 -8.81 -4.46
CA VAL A 285 -21.42 -8.22 -3.26
C VAL A 285 -20.76 -6.87 -3.54
N ALA A 286 -20.02 -6.70 -4.65
CA ALA A 286 -19.35 -5.43 -4.95
C ALA A 286 -20.32 -4.28 -5.26
N PRO A 287 -21.36 -4.45 -6.11
CA PRO A 287 -22.37 -3.41 -6.32
C PRO A 287 -23.14 -3.05 -5.04
N LEU A 288 -23.56 -4.04 -4.24
CA LEU A 288 -24.22 -3.80 -2.96
C LEU A 288 -23.31 -3.08 -1.96
N ALA A 289 -22.05 -3.48 -1.87
CA ALA A 289 -21.06 -2.80 -1.04
C ALA A 289 -20.86 -1.35 -1.49
N GLY A 290 -20.83 -1.08 -2.80
CA GLY A 290 -20.79 0.28 -3.36
C GLY A 290 -21.97 1.13 -2.91
N LEU A 291 -23.20 0.62 -3.01
CA LEU A 291 -24.40 1.30 -2.52
C LEU A 291 -24.36 1.56 -1.01
N LEU A 292 -23.90 0.58 -0.22
CA LEU A 292 -23.75 0.73 1.23
C LEU A 292 -22.70 1.79 1.59
N ILE A 293 -21.58 1.85 0.87
CA ILE A 293 -20.55 2.88 1.05
C ILE A 293 -21.13 4.27 0.76
N GLY A 294 -21.86 4.44 -0.34
CA GLY A 294 -22.53 5.71 -0.65
C GLY A 294 -23.57 6.08 0.40
N GLY A 295 -24.36 5.11 0.87
CA GLY A 295 -25.33 5.31 1.96
C GLY A 295 -24.67 5.74 3.27
N LEU A 296 -23.52 5.16 3.63
CA LEU A 296 -22.73 5.56 4.79
C LEU A 296 -22.19 6.99 4.65
N ALA A 297 -21.72 7.36 3.46
CA ALA A 297 -21.25 8.71 3.19
C ALA A 297 -22.38 9.74 3.30
N ILE A 298 -23.56 9.44 2.75
CA ILE A 298 -24.77 10.27 2.86
C ILE A 298 -25.20 10.40 4.32
N ALA A 299 -25.23 9.30 5.07
CA ALA A 299 -25.59 9.32 6.48
C ALA A 299 -24.63 10.22 7.29
N PHE A 300 -23.33 10.14 7.03
CA PHE A 300 -22.35 11.04 7.64
C PHE A 300 -22.60 12.51 7.27
N ALA A 301 -22.77 12.82 5.99
CA ALA A 301 -23.02 14.20 5.54
C ALA A 301 -24.36 14.76 6.05
N SER A 302 -25.37 13.92 6.24
CA SER A 302 -26.67 14.33 6.78
C SER A 302 -26.67 14.56 8.30
N THR A 303 -25.71 13.97 9.02
CA THR A 303 -25.58 14.05 10.48
C THR A 303 -24.49 15.02 10.93
N THR A 304 -23.70 15.56 9.98
CA THR A 304 -22.61 16.50 10.23
C THR A 304 -22.71 17.70 9.28
N ASP A 305 -21.86 18.70 9.50
CA ASP A 305 -21.67 19.85 8.62
C ASP A 305 -20.63 19.58 7.51
N LYS A 306 -20.28 18.31 7.28
CA LYS A 306 -19.16 17.89 6.42
C LYS A 306 -19.66 17.18 5.16
N ASP A 307 -18.84 17.25 4.12
CA ASP A 307 -19.14 16.66 2.82
C ASP A 307 -19.03 15.13 2.80
N VAL A 308 -19.76 14.48 1.89
CA VAL A 308 -19.70 13.03 1.64
C VAL A 308 -18.27 12.54 1.32
N ALA A 309 -17.45 13.40 0.71
CA ALA A 309 -16.04 13.13 0.38
C ALA A 309 -15.17 12.80 1.60
N GLN A 310 -15.56 13.18 2.81
CA GLN A 310 -14.83 12.80 4.01
C GLN A 310 -14.89 11.29 4.27
N VAL A 311 -16.02 10.65 3.92
CA VAL A 311 -16.18 9.19 3.99
C VAL A 311 -15.68 8.51 2.72
N LEU A 312 -16.01 9.06 1.54
CA LEU A 312 -15.57 8.53 0.25
C LEU A 312 -14.06 8.71 0.02
N PHE A 313 -13.56 8.12 -1.07
CA PHE A 313 -12.15 8.18 -1.49
C PHE A 313 -11.19 7.62 -0.43
N ASP A 314 -9.90 7.62 -0.75
CA ASP A 314 -8.86 7.08 0.13
C ASP A 314 -8.59 7.95 1.37
N GLY A 315 -9.05 9.20 1.35
CA GLY A 315 -8.95 10.15 2.46
C GLY A 315 -7.68 10.99 2.46
N GLN A 316 -6.77 10.83 1.49
CA GLN A 316 -5.53 11.60 1.40
C GLN A 316 -5.79 13.12 1.44
N ASP A 317 -6.65 13.61 0.54
CA ASP A 317 -6.90 15.05 0.35
C ASP A 317 -7.61 15.68 1.55
N SER A 318 -8.16 14.85 2.44
CA SER A 318 -8.81 15.30 3.67
C SER A 318 -7.80 15.48 4.82
N ILE A 319 -6.66 14.78 4.83
CA ILE A 319 -5.73 14.80 5.97
C ILE A 319 -5.19 16.22 6.19
N GLY A 320 -4.60 16.85 5.17
CA GLY A 320 -3.99 18.17 5.29
C GLY A 320 -4.95 19.24 5.84
N PRO A 321 -6.08 19.51 5.18
CA PRO A 321 -7.08 20.47 5.65
C PRO A 321 -7.64 20.13 7.04
N MET A 322 -7.86 18.84 7.34
CA MET A 322 -8.35 18.40 8.64
C MET A 322 -7.35 18.71 9.75
N THR A 323 -6.06 18.46 9.53
CA THR A 323 -5.02 18.70 10.54
C THR A 323 -4.62 20.17 10.68
N ALA A 324 -4.75 20.96 9.60
CA ALA A 324 -4.47 22.40 9.61
C ALA A 324 -5.56 23.19 10.36
N SER A 325 -6.81 22.72 10.35
CA SER A 325 -7.95 23.39 10.99
C SER A 325 -8.64 22.52 12.06
N PRO A 326 -7.94 22.10 13.13
CA PRO A 326 -8.46 21.16 14.12
C PRO A 326 -9.64 21.70 14.94
N ALA A 327 -9.83 23.03 14.97
CA ALA A 327 -10.96 23.66 15.63
C ALA A 327 -12.27 23.52 14.83
N ALA A 328 -12.20 23.29 13.52
CA ALA A 328 -13.38 23.07 12.66
C ALA A 328 -13.99 21.66 12.83
N TRP A 329 -13.38 20.82 13.67
CA TRP A 329 -13.74 19.43 13.89
C TRP A 329 -14.10 19.19 15.35
N SER A 330 -15.39 18.94 15.59
CA SER A 330 -15.87 18.53 16.91
C SER A 330 -15.46 17.09 17.22
N LEU A 331 -15.40 16.73 18.51
CA LEU A 331 -15.17 15.32 18.92
C LEU A 331 -16.23 14.38 18.34
N GLY A 332 -17.50 14.82 18.28
CA GLY A 332 -18.58 14.04 17.70
C GLY A 332 -18.38 13.81 16.20
N THR A 333 -18.02 14.86 15.45
CA THR A 333 -17.76 14.77 14.01
C THR A 333 -16.59 13.82 13.71
N LEU A 334 -15.51 13.88 14.50
CA LEU A 334 -14.36 12.97 14.35
C LEU A 334 -14.75 11.53 14.69
N ALA A 335 -15.54 11.31 15.74
CA ALA A 335 -16.01 9.97 16.10
C ALA A 335 -16.93 9.39 15.01
N LEU A 336 -17.82 10.20 14.44
CA LEU A 336 -18.66 9.80 13.31
C LEU A 336 -17.80 9.53 12.07
N LEU A 337 -16.78 10.34 11.79
CA LEU A 337 -15.86 10.10 10.67
C LEU A 337 -15.16 8.75 10.82
N VAL A 338 -14.65 8.45 12.02
CA VAL A 338 -14.01 7.16 12.31
C VAL A 338 -14.99 6.00 12.12
N ALA A 339 -16.23 6.14 12.59
CA ALA A 339 -17.25 5.10 12.45
C ALA A 339 -17.68 4.88 10.99
N PHE A 340 -18.09 5.94 10.29
CA PHE A 340 -18.61 5.86 8.93
C PHE A 340 -17.53 5.52 7.91
N LYS A 341 -16.35 6.18 7.97
CA LYS A 341 -15.24 5.84 7.07
C LYS A 341 -14.64 4.49 7.41
N GLY A 342 -14.54 4.12 8.68
CA GLY A 342 -14.12 2.77 9.09
C GLY A 342 -15.05 1.67 8.56
N ALA A 343 -16.36 1.88 8.62
CA ALA A 343 -17.34 0.96 8.05
C ALA A 343 -17.26 0.89 6.51
N ALA A 344 -17.20 2.04 5.83
CA ALA A 344 -17.05 2.11 4.38
C ALA A 344 -15.74 1.45 3.91
N TRP A 345 -14.65 1.68 4.64
CA TRP A 345 -13.37 1.04 4.39
C TRP A 345 -13.43 -0.47 4.60
N SER A 346 -14.12 -0.96 5.64
CA SER A 346 -14.31 -2.41 5.84
C SER A 346 -15.00 -3.08 4.65
N LEU A 347 -16.05 -2.46 4.10
CA LEU A 347 -16.75 -2.94 2.90
C LEU A 347 -15.82 -2.93 1.69
N SER A 348 -15.04 -1.85 1.55
CA SER A 348 -14.07 -1.67 0.47
C SER A 348 -12.96 -2.74 0.51
N LEU A 349 -12.39 -3.00 1.69
CA LEU A 349 -11.33 -4.00 1.90
C LEU A 349 -11.73 -5.42 1.47
N GLY A 350 -13.02 -5.76 1.57
CA GLY A 350 -13.52 -7.09 1.23
C GLY A 350 -14.08 -7.23 -0.19
N ALA A 351 -14.73 -6.18 -0.70
CA ALA A 351 -15.46 -6.25 -1.97
C ALA A 351 -14.70 -5.65 -3.16
N PHE A 352 -13.66 -4.84 -2.93
CA PHE A 352 -12.96 -4.06 -3.96
C PHE A 352 -11.45 -4.36 -4.02
N ARG A 353 -10.70 -3.60 -4.85
CA ARG A 353 -9.26 -3.79 -5.08
C ARG A 353 -8.51 -2.46 -4.99
N GLY A 354 -7.45 -2.43 -4.18
CA GLY A 354 -6.70 -1.21 -3.89
C GLY A 354 -5.82 -1.35 -2.65
N GLY A 355 -5.15 -0.27 -2.26
CA GLY A 355 -4.27 -0.19 -1.11
C GLY A 355 -5.00 0.26 0.17
N PRO A 356 -4.62 -0.24 1.36
CA PRO A 356 -5.28 0.11 2.60
C PRO A 356 -4.64 1.30 3.35
N THR A 357 -3.53 1.86 2.86
CA THR A 357 -2.66 2.79 3.60
C THR A 357 -3.32 4.14 3.91
N PHE A 358 -3.87 4.84 2.92
CA PHE A 358 -4.42 6.19 3.11
C PHE A 358 -5.68 6.25 4.01
N PRO A 359 -6.64 5.31 3.89
CA PRO A 359 -7.75 5.27 4.84
C PRO A 359 -7.28 5.02 6.27
N ALA A 360 -6.28 4.17 6.46
CA ALA A 360 -5.68 3.93 7.77
C ALA A 360 -5.04 5.22 8.33
N LEU A 361 -4.27 5.93 7.51
CA LEU A 361 -3.68 7.23 7.86
C LEU A 361 -4.73 8.24 8.33
N LEU A 362 -5.80 8.44 7.55
CA LEU A 362 -6.85 9.41 7.92
C LEU A 362 -7.54 9.03 9.23
N LEU A 363 -7.87 7.75 9.42
CA LEU A 363 -8.49 7.27 10.66
C LEU A 363 -7.54 7.43 11.87
N GLY A 364 -6.25 7.17 11.68
CA GLY A 364 -5.21 7.40 12.67
C GLY A 364 -5.05 8.88 13.03
N ALA A 365 -5.07 9.76 12.04
CA ALA A 365 -5.02 11.21 12.24
C ALA A 365 -6.25 11.72 12.99
N ALA A 366 -7.45 11.27 12.60
CA ALA A 366 -8.71 11.61 13.29
C ALA A 366 -8.70 11.14 14.76
N ALA A 367 -8.24 9.90 15.01
CA ALA A 367 -8.08 9.39 16.38
C ALA A 367 -7.06 10.20 17.18
N GLY A 368 -5.95 10.58 16.57
CA GLY A 368 -4.95 11.49 17.16
C GLY A 368 -5.55 12.86 17.52
N MET A 369 -6.35 13.46 16.65
CA MET A 369 -7.04 14.73 16.92
C MET A 369 -8.04 14.62 18.08
N MET A 370 -8.74 13.50 18.22
CA MET A 370 -9.59 13.25 19.38
C MET A 370 -8.74 13.13 20.66
N ALA A 371 -7.64 12.38 20.62
CA ALA A 371 -6.76 12.17 21.76
C ALA A 371 -5.99 13.44 22.17
N ALA A 372 -5.75 14.36 21.25
CA ALA A 372 -5.15 15.67 21.54
C ALA A 372 -6.01 16.56 22.47
N ARG A 373 -7.25 16.15 22.76
CA ARG A 373 -8.10 16.81 23.77
C ARG A 373 -7.77 16.37 25.20
N LEU A 374 -6.92 15.34 25.36
CA LEU A 374 -6.49 14.84 26.66
C LEU A 374 -5.44 15.78 27.28
N PRO A 375 -5.44 15.92 28.61
CA PRO A 375 -4.54 16.84 29.29
C PRO A 375 -3.07 16.44 29.07
N GLY A 376 -2.28 17.38 28.57
CA GLY A 376 -0.84 17.21 28.34
C GLY A 376 -0.50 16.37 27.09
N PHE A 377 -1.44 16.14 26.18
CA PHE A 377 -1.18 15.50 24.89
C PHE A 377 -1.33 16.48 23.73
N ASP A 378 -0.20 16.99 23.23
CA ASP A 378 -0.22 17.97 22.15
C ASP A 378 -0.69 17.35 20.82
N LEU A 379 -1.23 18.21 19.95
CA LEU A 379 -1.82 17.80 18.67
C LEU A 379 -0.85 17.04 17.77
N THR A 380 0.37 17.57 17.60
CA THR A 380 1.41 17.01 16.73
C THR A 380 1.76 15.56 17.08
N PRO A 381 2.20 15.23 18.32
CA PRO A 381 2.51 13.85 18.66
C PRO A 381 1.27 12.94 18.65
N ALA A 382 0.09 13.45 18.98
CA ALA A 382 -1.14 12.64 18.94
C ALA A 382 -1.50 12.20 17.51
N ILE A 383 -1.48 13.12 16.54
CA ILE A 383 -1.70 12.82 15.12
C ILE A 383 -0.60 11.89 14.60
N ALA A 384 0.67 12.19 14.90
CA ALA A 384 1.81 11.40 14.43
C ALA A 384 1.73 9.94 14.90
N VAL A 385 1.48 9.73 16.19
CA VAL A 385 1.36 8.38 16.79
C VAL A 385 0.12 7.67 16.27
N GLY A 386 -1.02 8.37 16.15
CA GLY A 386 -2.25 7.80 15.62
C GLY A 386 -2.09 7.29 14.19
N MET A 387 -1.50 8.11 13.30
CA MET A 387 -1.17 7.71 11.93
C MET A 387 -0.23 6.50 11.89
N ALA A 388 0.88 6.56 12.65
CA ALA A 388 1.87 5.48 12.66
C ALA A 388 1.28 4.16 13.19
N ALA A 389 0.48 4.23 14.26
CA ALA A 389 -0.21 3.09 14.84
C ALA A 389 -1.22 2.46 13.87
N ALA A 390 -1.96 3.28 13.12
CA ALA A 390 -2.91 2.80 12.12
C ALA A 390 -2.19 2.10 10.94
N ILE A 391 -1.10 2.69 10.44
CA ILE A 391 -0.30 2.09 9.37
C ILE A 391 0.27 0.75 9.80
N VAL A 392 0.97 0.68 10.94
CA VAL A 392 1.62 -0.57 11.36
C VAL A 392 0.59 -1.67 11.69
N ALA A 393 -0.59 -1.30 12.20
CA ALA A 393 -1.66 -2.25 12.46
C ALA A 393 -2.14 -2.99 11.19
N VAL A 394 -2.06 -2.33 10.03
CA VAL A 394 -2.55 -2.87 8.76
C VAL A 394 -1.44 -3.42 7.89
N LEU A 395 -0.34 -2.70 7.75
CA LEU A 395 0.77 -3.10 6.90
C LEU A 395 1.68 -4.13 7.56
N ARG A 396 1.77 -4.11 8.90
CA ARG A 396 2.77 -4.87 9.68
C ARG A 396 4.22 -4.56 9.30
N LEU A 397 4.45 -3.30 8.89
CA LEU A 397 5.75 -2.76 8.50
C LEU A 397 6.14 -1.65 9.50
N PRO A 398 6.71 -1.99 10.67
CA PRO A 398 7.03 -1.01 11.70
C PRO A 398 8.02 0.08 11.24
N LEU A 399 9.08 -0.26 10.52
CA LEU A 399 10.06 0.73 10.06
C LEU A 399 9.43 1.71 9.07
N SER A 400 8.59 1.21 8.18
CA SER A 400 7.83 2.01 7.20
C SER A 400 6.84 2.93 7.88
N ALA A 401 6.11 2.43 8.89
CA ALA A 401 5.20 3.24 9.68
C ALA A 401 5.92 4.39 10.41
N VAL A 402 7.08 4.10 11.01
CA VAL A 402 7.94 5.13 11.63
C VAL A 402 8.41 6.14 10.59
N ALA A 403 8.99 5.68 9.48
CA ALA A 403 9.56 6.54 8.46
C ALA A 403 8.50 7.47 7.85
N LEU A 404 7.32 6.93 7.54
CA LEU A 404 6.22 7.69 6.97
C LEU A 404 5.68 8.73 7.97
N ALA A 405 5.41 8.35 9.22
CA ALA A 405 4.91 9.30 10.22
C ALA A 405 5.94 10.39 10.57
N VAL A 406 7.23 10.05 10.62
CA VAL A 406 8.31 11.05 10.81
C VAL A 406 8.38 12.00 9.62
N LEU A 407 8.29 11.50 8.39
CA LEU A 407 8.29 12.36 7.19
C LEU A 407 7.07 13.29 7.16
N LEU A 408 5.88 12.76 7.42
CA LEU A 408 4.63 13.53 7.43
C LEU A 408 4.62 14.61 8.51
N THR A 409 5.41 14.46 9.56
CA THR A 409 5.50 15.43 10.66
C THR A 409 6.84 16.19 10.70
N ALA A 410 7.67 16.05 9.66
CA ALA A 410 9.03 16.59 9.66
C ALA A 410 9.09 18.11 9.88
N GLY A 411 8.11 18.85 9.37
CA GLY A 411 7.99 20.31 9.55
C GLY A 411 7.68 20.75 10.99
N ALA A 412 7.17 19.84 11.83
CA ALA A 412 6.77 20.14 13.20
C ALA A 412 7.92 19.96 14.22
N GLY A 413 9.08 19.46 13.79
CA GLY A 413 10.26 19.25 14.63
C GLY A 413 10.45 17.81 15.12
N ALA A 414 11.61 17.53 15.70
CA ALA A 414 12.06 16.16 16.01
C ALA A 414 11.40 15.55 17.27
N GLY A 415 10.65 16.31 18.05
CA GLY A 415 10.13 15.86 19.35
C GLY A 415 9.12 14.72 19.25
N ALA A 416 8.43 14.57 18.12
CA ALA A 416 7.44 13.52 17.90
C ALA A 416 8.08 12.16 17.60
N ALA A 417 9.30 12.13 17.03
CA ALA A 417 9.94 10.90 16.55
C ALA A 417 10.09 9.80 17.64
N PRO A 418 10.54 10.11 18.88
CA PRO A 418 10.61 9.10 19.94
C PRO A 418 9.23 8.52 20.29
N LEU A 419 8.18 9.35 20.29
CA LEU A 419 6.81 8.94 20.61
C LEU A 419 6.23 8.06 19.49
N ILE A 420 6.50 8.41 18.23
CA ILE A 420 6.16 7.60 17.06
C ILE A 420 6.77 6.21 17.18
N ILE A 421 8.08 6.10 17.47
CA ILE A 421 8.77 4.81 17.58
C ILE A 421 8.15 3.95 18.68
N VAL A 422 7.94 4.51 19.88
CA VAL A 422 7.31 3.77 20.99
C VAL A 422 5.88 3.35 20.61
N GLY A 423 5.10 4.26 20.04
CA GLY A 423 3.73 4.00 19.60
C GLY A 423 3.67 2.88 18.55
N VAL A 424 4.57 2.88 17.58
CA VAL A 424 4.65 1.84 16.54
C VAL A 424 5.00 0.48 17.15
N VAL A 425 5.96 0.40 18.08
CA VAL A 425 6.29 -0.87 18.75
C VAL A 425 5.09 -1.40 19.53
N VAL A 426 4.41 -0.55 20.28
CA VAL A 426 3.20 -0.93 21.03
C VAL A 426 2.09 -1.38 20.09
N ALA A 427 1.82 -0.62 19.03
CA ALA A 427 0.83 -0.95 18.03
C ALA A 427 1.14 -2.27 17.31
N TYR A 428 2.40 -2.51 16.94
CA TYR A 428 2.83 -3.76 16.31
C TYR A 428 2.62 -4.97 17.23
N LEU A 429 3.05 -4.88 18.50
CA LEU A 429 2.85 -5.94 19.49
C LEU A 429 1.35 -6.17 19.76
N THR A 430 0.56 -5.09 19.82
CA THR A 430 -0.90 -5.17 19.97
C THR A 430 -1.52 -5.88 18.77
N ALA A 431 -1.10 -5.56 17.55
CA ALA A 431 -1.57 -6.22 16.34
C ALA A 431 -1.20 -7.71 16.32
N LEU A 432 0.00 -8.08 16.78
CA LEU A 432 0.41 -9.48 16.91
C LEU A 432 -0.47 -10.25 17.89
N VAL A 433 -0.79 -9.68 19.05
CA VAL A 433 -1.68 -10.32 20.04
C VAL A 433 -3.11 -10.46 19.49
N LEU A 434 -3.59 -9.43 18.78
CA LEU A 434 -4.96 -9.40 18.27
C LEU A 434 -5.13 -10.18 16.97
N THR A 435 -4.09 -10.61 16.28
CA THR A 435 -4.26 -11.41 15.07
C THR A 435 -3.69 -12.78 15.30
N GLU A 436 -4.54 -13.80 15.27
CA GLU A 436 -4.09 -15.19 15.29
C GLU A 436 -3.02 -15.41 14.22
N PRO A 437 -1.98 -16.22 14.50
CA PRO A 437 -1.06 -16.66 13.47
C PRO A 437 -1.89 -17.25 12.34
N ALA A 438 -1.69 -16.78 11.11
CA ALA A 438 -2.17 -17.53 9.97
C ALA A 438 -1.57 -18.93 10.12
N ALA A 439 -2.41 -19.97 10.16
CA ALA A 439 -1.89 -21.32 10.02
C ALA A 439 -1.07 -21.32 8.74
N ASP A 440 0.23 -21.58 8.86
CA ASP A 440 1.12 -21.68 7.72
C ASP A 440 0.52 -22.69 6.74
N ASP A 441 0.24 -22.26 5.50
CA ASP A 441 0.07 -23.16 4.34
C ASP A 441 1.42 -23.81 3.96
N HIS A 442 2.19 -24.25 4.95
CA HIS A 442 3.29 -25.19 4.79
C HIS A 442 2.74 -26.61 4.79
N ALA A 443 1.88 -26.93 3.82
CA ALA A 443 1.41 -28.29 3.59
C ALA A 443 1.06 -28.60 2.13
N GLU A 444 1.60 -27.89 1.13
CA GLU A 444 1.61 -28.38 -0.26
C GLU A 444 2.99 -28.10 -0.90
N GLY A 445 3.94 -28.93 -0.51
CA GLY A 445 5.31 -28.94 -1.02
C GLY A 445 5.94 -30.29 -0.73
N GLY A 446 5.27 -31.36 -1.16
CA GLY A 446 5.84 -32.71 -1.12
C GLY A 446 7.18 -32.72 -1.84
N ALA A 447 8.24 -33.08 -1.11
CA ALA A 447 9.58 -33.22 -1.64
C ALA A 447 9.60 -34.13 -2.88
N PRO A 448 10.45 -33.85 -3.90
CA PRO A 448 10.59 -34.74 -5.04
C PRO A 448 11.06 -36.11 -4.58
N GLY A 449 10.29 -37.14 -4.94
CA GLY A 449 10.58 -38.53 -4.58
C GLY A 449 12.01 -38.92 -4.94
N ALA A 450 12.72 -39.45 -3.96
CA ALA A 450 13.95 -40.19 -4.18
C ALA A 450 13.66 -41.37 -5.13
N PRO A 451 14.58 -41.70 -6.06
CA PRO A 451 14.39 -42.84 -6.96
C PRO A 451 14.38 -44.13 -6.14
N SER A 452 13.24 -44.82 -6.18
CA SER A 452 13.06 -46.16 -5.63
C SER A 452 14.04 -47.13 -6.29
N ALA A 453 14.90 -47.74 -5.47
CA ALA A 453 15.80 -48.82 -5.86
C ALA A 453 15.01 -50.04 -6.39
N PRO A 454 15.53 -50.79 -7.36
CA PRO A 454 14.84 -51.94 -7.94
C PRO A 454 14.72 -53.08 -6.92
N SER A 455 13.48 -53.58 -6.78
CA SER A 455 13.13 -54.73 -5.95
C SER A 455 13.87 -55.99 -6.43
N ALA A 456 14.74 -56.54 -5.59
CA ALA A 456 15.34 -57.84 -5.80
C ALA A 456 14.27 -58.93 -5.57
N ALA A 457 13.97 -59.67 -6.63
CA ALA A 457 13.15 -60.87 -6.57
C ALA A 457 13.86 -61.94 -5.70
N SER A 458 13.24 -62.31 -4.58
CA SER A 458 13.55 -63.55 -3.87
C SER A 458 12.50 -64.59 -4.23
N GLY A 459 12.94 -65.62 -4.96
CA GLY A 459 12.13 -66.79 -5.29
C GLY A 459 11.77 -67.60 -4.05
N SER A 460 10.64 -68.28 -4.13
CA SER A 460 10.33 -69.43 -3.28
C SER A 460 10.20 -70.68 -4.17
N PRO A 461 10.68 -71.85 -3.71
CA PRO A 461 10.70 -73.06 -4.52
C PRO A 461 9.40 -73.85 -4.39
N SER A 462 8.90 -74.38 -5.50
CA SER A 462 7.84 -75.38 -5.53
C SER A 462 8.39 -76.77 -5.15
N PRO A 463 7.62 -77.60 -4.43
CA PRO A 463 7.65 -79.04 -4.61
C PRO A 463 6.38 -79.52 -5.33
N THR A 464 6.60 -80.47 -6.24
CA THR A 464 5.67 -81.34 -7.00
C THR A 464 4.71 -80.70 -8.00
#